data_AF-A0A2U0ADD6-F1
#
_entry.id   AF-A0A2U0ADD6-F1
#
_cell.length_a   1.000
_cell.length_b   1.000
_cell.length_c   1.000
_cell.angle_alpha   90.00
_cell.angle_beta   90.00
_cell.angle_gamma   90.00
#
_symmetry.space_group_name_H-M   'P 1'
#
loop_
_entity.id
_entity.type
_entity.pdbx_description
1 polymer ?
#
loop_
_entity_poly.entity_id
_entity_poly.type
_entity_poly.pdbx_seq_one_letter_code
_entity_poly.pdbx_strand_id
1 'polypeptide(L)'
;MQNRHNKFSALILTFSLMLPTASYAGIETLLIGEQQGNCTIRVTHDATPSSMFGTLVFRSFVVIDSVHHPCAATKSHVRETLSKGIAQYIAYNNLKPITSIMVGKISHFPWIKSDWLNKSQSGSYEKMSRSDFNALVSSEAISEPFKTALNKNGLEFD
;
A
#
# COMPACT_ATOMS: atom_id res chain seq x y z
N MET A 1 25.20 0.61 72.12
CA MET A 1 25.86 0.45 70.80
C MET A 1 24.79 0.27 69.75
N GLN A 2 24.67 1.27 68.88
CA GLN A 2 23.63 1.44 67.87
C GLN A 2 23.95 0.70 66.57
N ASN A 3 22.87 0.37 65.87
CA ASN A 3 22.73 0.25 64.41
C ASN A 3 23.41 -0.91 63.70
N ARG A 4 22.55 -1.78 63.12
CA ARG A 4 22.43 -1.93 61.66
C ARG A 4 21.14 -2.70 61.35
N HIS A 5 20.05 -1.96 61.13
CA HIS A 5 18.87 -2.51 60.46
C HIS A 5 19.20 -2.70 58.97
N ASN A 6 19.00 -3.93 58.50
CA ASN A 6 19.15 -4.34 57.12
C ASN A 6 18.26 -3.49 56.22
N LYS A 7 18.89 -2.85 55.23
CA LYS A 7 18.21 -2.17 54.13
C LYS A 7 17.55 -3.23 53.25
N PHE A 8 16.26 -3.51 53.46
CA PHE A 8 15.41 -4.12 52.45
C PHE A 8 15.16 -3.06 51.37
N SER A 9 16.13 -2.89 50.47
CA SER A 9 15.93 -2.12 49.24
C SER A 9 15.01 -2.93 48.33
N ALA A 10 13.86 -2.33 48.06
CA ALA A 10 12.83 -2.77 47.14
C ALA A 10 13.43 -3.24 45.80
N LEU A 11 13.32 -4.53 45.52
CA LEU A 11 13.49 -5.08 44.18
C LEU A 11 12.09 -5.25 43.55
N ILE A 12 11.42 -4.13 43.28
CA ILE A 12 10.25 -4.08 42.41
C ILE A 12 10.64 -3.18 41.24
N LEU A 13 11.37 -3.70 40.26
CA LEU A 13 11.53 -2.97 39.00
C LEU A 13 12.09 -3.85 37.87
N THR A 14 11.32 -4.83 37.38
CA THR A 14 11.50 -5.38 36.01
C THR A 14 10.32 -6.28 35.65
N PHE A 15 9.11 -5.72 35.56
CA PHE A 15 7.97 -6.42 34.93
C PHE A 15 7.15 -5.51 34.01
N SER A 16 7.77 -4.43 33.50
CA SER A 16 7.07 -3.40 32.72
C SER A 16 7.60 -3.20 31.30
N LEU A 17 8.39 -4.13 30.74
CA LEU A 17 9.01 -3.96 29.41
C LEU A 17 8.85 -5.19 28.50
N MET A 18 7.76 -5.94 28.69
CA MET A 18 7.32 -6.96 27.74
C MET A 18 5.92 -6.60 27.27
N LEU A 19 5.78 -5.45 26.62
CA LEU A 19 4.71 -5.29 25.65
C LEU A 19 5.17 -6.11 24.44
N PRO A 20 4.58 -7.28 24.12
CA PRO A 20 4.78 -7.84 22.81
C PRO A 20 4.20 -6.82 21.83
N THR A 21 5.07 -6.08 21.16
CA THR A 21 4.75 -5.48 19.89
C THR A 21 4.50 -6.65 18.95
N ALA A 22 3.27 -7.14 18.95
CA ALA A 22 2.84 -8.19 18.04
C ALA A 22 2.82 -7.56 16.64
N SER A 23 4.00 -7.47 16.02
CA SER A 23 4.16 -7.23 14.60
C SER A 23 3.68 -8.48 13.89
N TYR A 24 2.37 -8.59 13.70
CA TYR A 24 1.82 -9.62 12.85
C TYR A 24 2.26 -9.32 11.41
N ALA A 25 2.99 -10.26 10.81
CA ALA A 25 3.23 -10.21 9.37
C ALA A 25 1.87 -10.23 8.66
N GLY A 26 1.66 -9.30 7.73
CA GLY A 26 0.51 -9.34 6.83
C GLY A 26 0.51 -10.64 6.02
N ILE A 27 -0.68 -11.17 5.73
CA ILE A 27 -0.85 -12.27 4.79
C ILE A 27 -1.03 -11.64 3.40
N GLU A 28 0.02 -11.68 2.59
CA GLU A 28 -0.06 -11.30 1.18
C GLU A 28 -0.59 -12.49 0.36
N THR A 29 -1.79 -12.36 -0.21
CA THR A 29 -2.33 -13.31 -1.19
C THR A 29 -2.11 -12.77 -2.60
N LEU A 30 -1.40 -13.53 -3.44
CA LEU A 30 -1.21 -13.17 -4.85
C LEU A 30 -2.51 -13.39 -5.63
N LEU A 31 -3.04 -12.34 -6.24
CA LEU A 31 -4.22 -12.40 -7.10
C LEU A 31 -3.84 -12.47 -8.57
N ILE A 32 -2.90 -11.62 -8.98
CA ILE A 32 -2.36 -11.55 -10.34
C ILE A 32 -0.85 -11.37 -10.26
N GLY A 33 -0.12 -12.10 -11.11
CA GLY A 33 1.27 -11.83 -11.46
C GLY A 33 1.40 -11.94 -12.97
N GLU A 34 1.76 -10.85 -13.64
CA GLU A 34 1.96 -10.81 -15.08
C GLU A 34 3.21 -10.02 -15.45
N GLN A 35 3.67 -10.18 -16.69
CA GLN A 35 4.88 -9.53 -17.19
C GLN A 35 4.57 -8.74 -18.46
N GLN A 36 4.95 -7.46 -18.47
CA GLN A 36 4.85 -6.56 -19.61
C GLN A 36 6.25 -6.11 -20.02
N GLY A 37 6.81 -6.72 -21.06
CA GLY A 37 8.21 -6.52 -21.41
C GLY A 37 9.13 -6.99 -20.28
N ASN A 38 9.97 -6.11 -19.75
CA ASN A 38 10.79 -6.39 -18.57
C ASN A 38 10.06 -6.11 -17.24
N CYS A 39 8.92 -5.43 -17.27
CA CYS A 39 8.18 -5.00 -16.09
C CYS A 39 7.29 -6.13 -15.54
N THR A 40 7.53 -6.55 -14.31
CA THR A 40 6.65 -7.45 -13.56
C THR A 40 5.56 -6.62 -12.87
N ILE A 41 4.31 -7.03 -13.05
CA ILE A 41 3.15 -6.40 -12.42
C ILE A 41 2.50 -7.43 -11.49
N ARG A 42 2.23 -7.01 -10.26
CA ARG A 42 1.57 -7.85 -9.25
C ARG A 42 0.41 -7.11 -8.62
N VAL A 43 -0.69 -7.84 -8.47
CA VAL A 43 -1.82 -7.44 -7.62
C VAL A 43 -1.92 -8.45 -6.49
N THR A 44 -1.83 -7.97 -5.26
CA THR A 44 -1.97 -8.80 -4.06
C THR A 44 -3.10 -8.26 -3.20
N HIS A 45 -3.74 -9.13 -2.44
CA HIS A 45 -4.56 -8.75 -1.30
C HIS A 45 -3.70 -8.89 -0.05
N ASP A 46 -3.49 -7.80 0.69
CA ASP A 46 -2.76 -7.79 1.95
C ASP A 46 -3.72 -7.54 3.12
N ALA A 47 -3.66 -8.40 4.15
CA ALA A 47 -4.38 -8.20 5.40
C ALA A 47 -3.61 -8.86 6.56
N THR A 48 -3.53 -8.18 7.70
CA THR A 48 -3.07 -8.83 8.93
C THR A 48 -4.15 -9.78 9.46
N PRO A 49 -3.79 -10.87 10.16
CA PRO A 49 -4.77 -11.84 10.67
C PRO A 49 -5.87 -11.22 11.53
N SER A 50 -5.54 -10.17 12.29
CA SER A 50 -6.47 -9.45 13.17
C SER A 50 -7.28 -8.36 12.47
N SER A 51 -6.96 -8.02 11.21
CA SER A 51 -7.69 -6.99 10.49
C SER A 51 -9.06 -7.48 10.03
N MET A 52 -10.07 -6.61 10.15
CA MET A 52 -11.38 -6.84 9.54
C MET A 52 -11.35 -6.59 8.03
N PHE A 53 -10.38 -5.83 7.54
CA PHE A 53 -10.29 -5.37 6.16
C PHE A 53 -8.93 -5.69 5.53
N GLY A 54 -8.91 -5.77 4.21
CA GLY A 54 -7.70 -5.88 3.41
C GLY A 54 -7.44 -4.67 2.53
N THR A 55 -6.25 -4.65 1.95
CA THR A 55 -5.82 -3.66 0.96
C THR A 55 -5.43 -4.39 -0.31
N LEU A 56 -5.93 -3.92 -1.46
CA LEU A 56 -5.38 -4.33 -2.74
C LEU A 56 -4.09 -3.57 -2.99
N VAL A 57 -2.99 -4.28 -3.17
CA VAL A 57 -1.67 -3.68 -3.44
C VAL A 57 -1.32 -3.93 -4.90
N PHE A 58 -1.18 -2.84 -5.65
CA PHE A 58 -0.67 -2.87 -7.02
C PHE A 58 0.82 -2.51 -7.02
N ARG A 59 1.67 -3.40 -7.54
CA ARG A 59 3.12 -3.17 -7.68
C ARG A 59 3.55 -3.41 -9.12
N SER A 60 4.40 -2.53 -9.64
CA SER A 60 5.10 -2.70 -10.92
C SER A 60 6.60 -2.54 -10.69
N PHE A 61 7.38 -3.58 -10.99
CA PHE A 61 8.82 -3.58 -10.77
C PHE A 61 9.60 -4.46 -11.77
N VAL A 62 10.87 -4.15 -11.95
CA VAL A 62 11.90 -5.02 -12.53
C VAL A 62 12.84 -5.45 -11.41
N VAL A 63 13.45 -6.63 -11.54
CA VAL A 63 14.48 -7.08 -10.61
C VAL A 63 15.84 -6.84 -11.25
N ILE A 64 16.67 -5.99 -10.63
CA ILE A 64 18.05 -5.73 -11.04
C ILE A 64 18.90 -5.98 -9.81
N ASP A 65 19.92 -6.83 -9.92
CA ASP A 65 20.81 -7.18 -8.80
C ASP A 65 20.06 -7.65 -7.53
N SER A 66 18.98 -8.41 -7.71
CA SER A 66 18.07 -8.87 -6.64
C SER A 66 17.31 -7.77 -5.91
N VAL A 67 17.33 -6.54 -6.41
CA VAL A 67 16.59 -5.40 -5.88
C VAL A 67 15.38 -5.10 -6.76
N HIS A 68 14.23 -4.84 -6.14
CA HIS A 68 13.04 -4.41 -6.86
C HIS A 68 13.15 -2.94 -7.24
N HIS A 69 13.31 -2.69 -8.53
CA HIS A 69 13.26 -1.36 -9.10
C HIS A 69 11.89 -1.10 -9.71
N PRO A 70 11.28 0.06 -9.47
CA PRO A 70 10.00 0.38 -10.07
C PRO A 70 10.09 0.47 -11.59
N CYS A 71 9.02 0.07 -12.27
CA CYS A 71 8.86 0.30 -13.70
C CYS A 71 7.51 0.97 -14.00
N ALA A 72 7.49 1.69 -15.12
CA ALA A 72 6.29 2.38 -15.59
C ALA A 72 5.28 1.36 -16.13
N ALA A 73 4.13 1.27 -15.49
CA ALA A 73 2.92 0.68 -16.09
C ALA A 73 2.23 1.76 -16.94
N THR A 74 1.40 1.39 -17.94
CA THR A 74 0.53 2.31 -18.71
C THR A 74 -0.87 2.46 -18.08
N LYS A 75 -1.64 3.54 -18.36
CA LYS A 75 -2.92 3.83 -17.66
C LYS A 75 -3.93 2.72 -17.93
N SER A 76 -3.99 2.28 -19.18
CA SER A 76 -4.78 1.14 -19.64
C SER A 76 -4.36 -0.14 -18.94
N HIS A 77 -3.05 -0.38 -18.80
CA HIS A 77 -2.56 -1.59 -18.12
C HIS A 77 -2.96 -1.61 -16.65
N VAL A 78 -2.73 -0.52 -15.90
CA VAL A 78 -3.14 -0.43 -14.49
C VAL A 78 -4.63 -0.75 -14.34
N ARG A 79 -5.48 -0.15 -15.20
CA ARG A 79 -6.92 -0.40 -15.22
C ARG A 79 -7.25 -1.86 -15.50
N GLU A 80 -6.65 -2.45 -16.53
CA GLU A 80 -6.92 -3.83 -16.95
C GLU A 80 -6.46 -4.83 -15.88
N THR A 81 -5.23 -4.71 -15.41
CA THR A 81 -4.63 -5.59 -14.41
C THR A 81 -5.36 -5.51 -13.07
N LEU A 82 -5.73 -4.31 -12.62
CA LEU A 82 -6.57 -4.16 -11.43
C LEU A 82 -7.95 -4.78 -11.64
N SER A 83 -8.56 -4.60 -12.81
CA SER A 83 -9.85 -5.21 -13.11
C SER A 83 -9.78 -6.74 -13.04
N LYS A 84 -8.73 -7.34 -13.60
CA LYS A 84 -8.45 -8.79 -13.48
C LYS A 84 -8.20 -9.20 -12.03
N GLY A 85 -7.42 -8.43 -11.29
CA GLY A 85 -7.11 -8.70 -9.88
C GLY A 85 -8.34 -8.65 -8.98
N ILE A 86 -9.22 -7.67 -9.19
CA ILE A 86 -10.49 -7.57 -8.47
C ILE A 86 -11.40 -8.75 -8.82
N ALA A 87 -11.50 -9.14 -10.09
CA ALA A 87 -12.29 -10.30 -10.50
C ALA A 87 -11.78 -11.59 -9.81
N GLN A 88 -10.45 -11.77 -9.73
CA GLN A 88 -9.85 -12.88 -8.98
C GLN A 88 -10.18 -12.80 -7.49
N TYR A 89 -10.05 -11.62 -6.87
CA TYR A 89 -10.43 -11.41 -5.47
C TYR A 89 -11.88 -11.83 -5.19
N ILE A 90 -12.83 -11.42 -6.04
CA ILE A 90 -14.25 -11.77 -5.89
C ILE A 90 -14.46 -13.29 -5.95
N ALA A 91 -13.64 -14.00 -6.74
CA ALA A 91 -13.71 -15.45 -6.86
C ALA A 91 -13.15 -16.20 -5.63
N TYR A 92 -12.40 -15.54 -4.74
CA TYR A 92 -11.90 -16.14 -3.50
C TYR A 92 -12.87 -15.94 -2.33
N ASN A 93 -13.34 -17.03 -1.73
CA ASN A 93 -14.35 -16.97 -0.65
C ASN A 93 -13.80 -16.62 0.74
N ASN A 94 -12.47 -16.60 0.93
CA ASN A 94 -11.84 -16.50 2.26
C ASN A 94 -10.99 -15.24 2.45
N LEU A 95 -11.05 -14.27 1.53
CA LEU A 95 -10.32 -13.02 1.66
C LEU A 95 -11.12 -12.00 2.48
N LYS A 96 -10.40 -11.07 3.10
CA LYS A 96 -11.02 -10.00 3.88
C LYS A 96 -11.63 -8.96 2.93
N PRO A 97 -12.73 -8.28 3.31
CA PRO A 97 -13.27 -7.17 2.54
C PRO A 97 -12.22 -6.09 2.28
N ILE A 98 -12.10 -5.62 1.04
CA ILE A 98 -11.15 -4.56 0.67
C ILE A 98 -11.75 -3.19 0.98
N THR A 99 -10.99 -2.30 1.62
CA THR A 99 -11.38 -0.89 1.86
C THR A 99 -10.40 0.13 1.28
N SER A 100 -9.31 -0.32 0.67
CA SER A 100 -8.32 0.57 0.07
C SER A 100 -7.55 -0.10 -1.06
N ILE A 101 -7.04 0.73 -1.97
CA ILE A 101 -6.06 0.34 -2.97
C ILE A 101 -4.76 1.08 -2.65
N MET A 102 -3.70 0.33 -2.40
CA MET A 102 -2.35 0.85 -2.31
C MET A 102 -1.69 0.76 -3.68
N VAL A 103 -1.33 1.92 -4.23
CA VAL A 103 -0.40 2.02 -5.34
C VAL A 103 0.96 2.46 -4.82
N GLY A 104 2.02 1.88 -5.38
CA GLY A 104 3.39 2.26 -5.05
C GLY A 104 3.68 3.74 -5.32
N LYS A 105 4.94 4.16 -5.20
CA LYS A 105 5.31 5.58 -5.33
C LYS A 105 4.79 6.18 -6.64
N ILE A 106 4.02 7.26 -6.50
CA ILE A 106 3.34 7.97 -7.59
C ILE A 106 4.33 8.46 -8.68
N SER A 107 5.58 8.74 -8.30
CA SER A 107 6.67 9.16 -9.19
C SER A 107 6.97 8.17 -10.32
N HIS A 108 6.50 6.92 -10.20
CA HIS A 108 6.76 5.86 -11.17
C HIS A 108 5.66 5.74 -12.23
N PHE A 109 4.63 6.57 -12.17
CA PHE A 109 3.55 6.61 -13.14
C PHE A 109 3.67 7.88 -14.01
N PRO A 110 4.16 7.77 -15.26
CA PRO A 110 4.41 8.93 -16.10
C PRO A 110 3.19 9.83 -16.32
N TRP A 111 1.98 9.27 -16.48
CA TRP A 111 0.76 10.11 -16.63
C TRP A 111 0.46 10.94 -15.39
N ILE A 112 0.77 10.42 -14.19
CA ILE A 112 0.54 11.17 -12.96
C ILE A 112 1.53 12.33 -12.88
N LYS A 113 2.80 12.05 -13.20
CA LYS A 113 3.83 13.07 -13.25
C LYS A 113 3.48 14.17 -14.25
N SER A 114 3.01 13.82 -15.44
CA SER A 114 2.58 14.79 -16.46
C SER A 114 1.40 15.65 -16.00
N ASP A 115 0.36 15.04 -15.43
CA ASP A 115 -0.79 15.80 -14.92
C ASP A 115 -0.39 16.74 -13.77
N TRP A 116 0.50 16.28 -12.89
CA TRP A 116 1.04 17.11 -11.81
C TRP A 116 1.86 18.30 -12.33
N LEU A 117 2.80 18.06 -13.25
CA LEU A 117 3.62 19.14 -13.81
C LEU A 117 2.76 20.21 -14.50
N ASN A 118 1.64 19.83 -15.10
CA ASN A 118 0.71 20.76 -15.72
C ASN A 118 -0.10 21.59 -14.69
N LYS A 119 -0.30 21.08 -13.47
CA LYS A 119 -1.11 21.72 -12.42
C LYS A 119 -0.28 22.43 -11.35
N SER A 120 0.98 22.03 -11.18
CA SER A 120 1.88 22.56 -10.17
C SER A 120 2.41 23.93 -10.57
N GLN A 121 2.17 24.94 -9.72
CA GLN A 121 2.80 26.25 -9.86
C GLN A 121 4.28 26.25 -9.47
N SER A 122 4.74 25.23 -8.72
CA SER A 122 6.11 25.17 -8.17
C SER A 122 7.08 24.31 -9.01
N GLY A 123 6.59 23.58 -10.01
CA GLY A 123 7.41 22.76 -10.92
C GLY A 123 8.20 21.62 -10.25
N SER A 124 8.09 21.45 -8.93
CA SER A 124 8.89 20.50 -8.15
C SER A 124 7.99 19.43 -7.54
N TYR A 125 8.24 18.17 -7.91
CA TYR A 125 7.56 17.00 -7.37
C TYR A 125 7.90 16.73 -5.89
N GLU A 126 9.04 17.26 -5.41
CA GLU A 126 9.58 16.95 -4.08
C GLU A 126 9.04 17.86 -2.96
N LYS A 127 8.42 18.99 -3.30
CA LYS A 127 7.92 19.99 -2.33
C LYS A 127 6.41 20.17 -2.42
N MET A 128 5.68 19.08 -2.33
CA MET A 128 4.22 19.09 -2.37
C MET A 128 3.66 19.36 -0.96
N SER A 129 2.77 20.35 -0.83
CA SER A 129 2.02 20.49 0.41
C SER A 129 1.04 19.31 0.56
N ARG A 130 0.63 18.98 1.78
CA ARG A 130 -0.37 17.92 2.00
C ARG A 130 -1.69 18.20 1.28
N SER A 131 -2.09 19.47 1.19
CA SER A 131 -3.30 19.89 0.48
C SER A 131 -3.19 19.60 -1.01
N ASP A 132 -2.07 19.97 -1.63
CA ASP A 132 -1.86 19.73 -3.06
C ASP A 132 -1.75 18.24 -3.38
N PHE A 133 -1.17 17.46 -2.48
CA PHE A 133 -1.12 15.99 -2.61
C PHE A 133 -2.51 15.38 -2.60
N ASN A 134 -3.35 15.79 -1.65
CA ASN A 134 -4.72 15.28 -1.58
C ASN A 134 -5.53 15.66 -2.82
N ALA A 135 -5.41 16.90 -3.31
CA ALA A 135 -6.08 17.37 -4.52
C ALA A 135 -5.58 16.63 -5.78
N LEU A 136 -4.29 16.30 -5.83
CA LEU A 136 -3.71 15.51 -6.90
C LEU A 136 -4.28 14.08 -6.88
N VAL A 137 -4.23 13.39 -5.74
CA VAL A 137 -4.71 12.00 -5.58
C VAL A 137 -6.20 11.87 -5.87
N SER A 138 -7.01 12.87 -5.51
CA SER A 138 -8.44 12.90 -5.82
C SER A 138 -8.77 13.30 -7.27
N SER A 139 -7.78 13.76 -8.05
CA SER A 139 -8.00 14.17 -9.42
C SER A 139 -8.43 12.99 -10.30
N GLU A 140 -9.23 13.27 -11.33
CA GLU A 140 -9.70 12.25 -12.27
C GLU A 140 -8.53 11.62 -13.07
N ALA A 141 -7.47 12.38 -13.32
CA ALA A 141 -6.28 11.89 -14.01
C ALA A 141 -5.62 10.71 -13.26
N ILE A 142 -5.58 10.78 -11.92
CA ILE A 142 -5.04 9.72 -11.06
C ILE A 142 -6.09 8.66 -10.75
N SER A 143 -7.29 9.07 -10.37
CA SER A 143 -8.29 8.17 -9.79
C SER A 143 -9.07 7.35 -10.82
N GLU A 144 -9.22 7.82 -12.07
CA GLU A 144 -9.99 7.14 -13.12
C GLU A 144 -9.63 5.66 -13.37
N PRO A 145 -8.36 5.23 -13.49
CA PRO A 145 -8.05 3.83 -13.76
C PRO A 145 -8.47 2.92 -12.59
N PHE A 146 -8.44 3.42 -11.36
CA PHE A 146 -8.87 2.69 -10.17
C PHE A 146 -10.39 2.63 -10.08
N LYS A 147 -11.08 3.76 -10.21
CA LYS A 147 -12.55 3.85 -10.24
C LYS A 147 -13.13 2.95 -11.33
N THR A 148 -12.55 2.99 -12.53
CA THR A 148 -13.01 2.17 -13.66
C THR A 148 -12.82 0.68 -13.40
N ALA A 149 -11.70 0.28 -12.81
CA ALA A 149 -11.46 -1.13 -12.46
C ALA A 149 -12.45 -1.63 -11.39
N LEU A 150 -12.80 -0.79 -10.43
CA LEU A 150 -13.80 -1.06 -9.38
C LEU A 150 -15.21 -1.19 -9.97
N ASN A 151 -15.67 -0.16 -10.69
CA ASN A 151 -17.00 -0.11 -11.29
C ASN A 151 -17.25 -1.28 -12.26
N LYS A 152 -16.23 -1.63 -13.06
CA LYS A 152 -16.31 -2.78 -13.99
C LYS A 152 -16.57 -4.12 -13.28
N ASN A 153 -16.17 -4.23 -12.02
CA ASN A 153 -16.34 -5.42 -11.20
C ASN A 153 -17.49 -5.29 -10.17
N GLY A 154 -18.32 -4.25 -10.29
CA GLY A 154 -19.46 -4.03 -9.38
C GLY A 154 -19.08 -3.66 -7.95
N LEU A 155 -17.85 -3.17 -7.73
CA LEU A 155 -17.43 -2.62 -6.44
C LEU A 155 -17.57 -1.10 -6.47
N GLU A 156 -18.30 -0.56 -5.51
CA GLU A 156 -18.35 0.88 -5.23
C GLU A 156 -17.49 1.18 -4.00
N PHE A 157 -16.72 2.26 -4.05
CA PHE A 157 -15.97 2.80 -2.93
C PHE A 157 -16.57 4.15 -2.58
N ASP A 158 -17.03 4.30 -1.33
CA ASP A 158 -17.47 5.58 -0.77
C ASP A 158 -16.32 6.58 -0.62
#